data_AF-L7QZ22-F1
#
_entry.id   AF-L7QZ22-F1
#
_cell.length_a   1.000
_cell.length_b   1.000
_cell.length_c   1.000
_cell.angle_alpha   90.00
_cell.angle_beta   90.00
_cell.angle_gamma   90.00
#
_symmetry.space_group_name_H-M   'P 1'
#
loop_
_entity.id
_entity.type
_entity.pdbx_description
1 polymer ?
#
loop_
_entity_poly.entity_id
_entity_poly.type
_entity_poly.pdbx_seq_one_letter_code
_entity_poly.pdbx_strand_id
1 'polypeptide(L)'
;GQYDMMVPDAECMKVVTEILDAIDIGPYVLKVNHRRLLDGMFETCGVPADKFRSTCSTVDKLDKSPWEEVRTEMINEKGITPDAADRIGEYVRLNGGTELADILLKDEKLSKSKAAVEGLEGIKLLLEYCELFGVKDKILFDLSLARGL
;
A
#
# COMPACT_ATOMS: atom_id res chain seq x y z
N GLY A 1 12.65 -2.03 19.43
CA GLY A 1 12.65 -1.11 20.60
C GLY A 1 11.36 -0.33 20.60
N GLN A 2 11.10 0.44 21.65
CA GLN A 2 10.05 1.46 21.62
C GLN A 2 10.69 2.76 21.13
N TYR A 3 10.23 3.25 19.99
CA TYR A 3 10.73 4.45 19.31
C TYR A 3 9.55 5.31 18.86
N ASP A 4 9.85 6.55 18.46
CA ASP A 4 8.86 7.41 17.83
C ASP A 4 8.38 6.79 16.50
N MET A 5 7.12 7.04 16.17
CA MET A 5 6.45 6.43 15.03
C MET A 5 7.20 6.70 13.73
N MET A 6 7.38 5.68 12.89
CA MET A 6 7.98 5.76 11.55
C MET A 6 9.44 6.23 11.46
N VAL A 7 10.10 6.59 12.57
CA VAL A 7 11.52 6.99 12.56
C VAL A 7 12.42 5.83 12.13
N PRO A 8 12.35 4.63 12.74
CA PRO A 8 13.18 3.49 12.32
C PRO A 8 12.80 2.99 10.92
N ASP A 9 11.51 3.08 10.57
CA ASP A 9 11.00 2.69 9.26
C ASP A 9 11.59 3.59 8.16
N ALA A 10 11.65 4.91 8.36
CA ALA A 10 12.28 5.85 7.45
C ALA A 10 13.80 5.64 7.35
N GLU A 11 14.46 5.31 8.47
CA GLU A 11 15.88 4.95 8.47
C GLU A 11 16.14 3.70 7.62
N CYS A 12 15.28 2.68 7.69
CA CYS A 12 15.39 1.50 6.82
C CYS A 12 15.30 1.89 5.33
N MET A 13 14.39 2.80 4.97
CA MET A 13 14.30 3.31 3.59
C MET A 13 15.60 3.99 3.17
N LYS A 14 16.17 4.83 4.03
CA LYS A 14 17.44 5.52 3.77
C LYS A 14 18.60 4.55 3.55
N VAL A 15 18.73 3.53 4.42
CA VAL A 15 19.77 2.51 4.30
C VAL A 15 19.65 1.74 2.99
N VAL A 16 18.43 1.32 2.61
CA VAL A 16 18.22 0.61 1.35
C VAL A 16 18.59 1.48 0.15
N THR A 17 18.16 2.74 0.13
CA THR A 17 18.52 3.71 -0.91
C THR A 17 20.04 3.87 -1.03
N GLU A 18 20.75 4.05 0.09
CA GLU A 18 22.22 4.18 0.07
C GLU A 18 22.93 2.94 -0.47
N ILE A 19 22.45 1.75 -0.11
CA ILE A 19 23.01 0.49 -0.62
C ILE A 19 22.79 0.39 -2.13
N LEU A 20 21.57 0.65 -2.62
CA LEU A 20 21.25 0.54 -4.05
C LEU A 20 22.00 1.59 -4.88
N ASP A 21 22.14 2.81 -4.36
CA ASP A 21 22.92 3.88 -4.98
C ASP A 21 24.41 3.51 -5.05
N ALA A 22 24.96 2.92 -3.98
CA ALA A 22 26.37 2.51 -3.93
C ALA A 22 26.71 1.34 -4.89
N ILE A 23 25.73 0.46 -5.17
CA ILE A 23 25.91 -0.64 -6.13
C ILE A 23 25.80 -0.14 -7.59
N ASP A 24 25.20 1.03 -7.83
CA ASP A 24 25.00 1.62 -9.15
C ASP A 24 24.24 0.70 -10.12
N ILE A 25 23.07 0.22 -9.70
CA ILE A 25 22.20 -0.66 -10.51
C ILE A 25 21.35 0.09 -11.55
N GLY A 26 21.55 1.40 -11.70
CA GLY A 26 20.69 2.27 -12.50
C GLY A 26 19.40 2.69 -11.77
N PRO A 27 18.38 3.18 -12.50
CA PRO A 27 17.15 3.70 -11.90
C PRO A 27 16.35 2.61 -11.18
N TYR A 28 15.87 2.92 -9.98
CA TYR A 28 15.01 2.05 -9.18
C TYR A 28 13.93 2.86 -8.47
N VAL A 29 12.92 2.15 -7.97
CA VAL A 29 11.83 2.68 -7.16
C VAL A 29 11.58 1.73 -6.00
N LEU A 30 11.46 2.29 -4.80
CA LEU A 30 11.06 1.59 -3.58
C LEU A 30 9.56 1.81 -3.36
N LYS A 31 8.78 0.75 -3.59
CA LYS A 31 7.35 0.77 -3.32
C LYS A 31 7.08 0.58 -1.83
N VAL A 32 6.22 1.41 -1.27
CA VAL A 32 5.79 1.33 0.14
C VAL A 32 4.28 1.27 0.23
N ASN A 33 3.79 0.59 1.26
CA ASN A 33 2.38 0.52 1.64
C ASN A 33 2.29 0.16 3.12
N HIS A 34 1.07 0.19 3.68
CA HIS A 34 0.84 -0.08 5.10
C HIS A 34 -0.19 -1.18 5.29
N ARG A 35 0.13 -2.20 6.11
CA ARG A 35 -0.76 -3.34 6.37
C ARG A 35 -2.15 -2.91 6.86
N ARG A 36 -2.22 -2.00 7.83
CA ARG A 36 -3.51 -1.51 8.35
C ARG A 36 -4.34 -0.75 7.31
N LEU A 37 -3.68 -0.13 6.32
CA LEU A 37 -4.38 0.49 5.21
C LEU A 37 -5.05 -0.58 4.35
N LEU A 38 -4.34 -1.66 4.01
CA LEU A 38 -4.92 -2.79 3.30
C LEU A 38 -6.09 -3.42 4.08
N ASP A 39 -5.92 -3.62 5.39
CA ASP A 39 -6.98 -4.14 6.28
C ASP A 39 -8.26 -3.27 6.17
N GLY A 40 -8.14 -1.96 6.41
CA GLY A 40 -9.27 -1.05 6.37
C GLY A 40 -9.86 -0.86 4.97
N MET A 41 -9.03 -0.87 3.93
CA MET A 41 -9.47 -0.78 2.54
C MET A 41 -10.30 -1.99 2.12
N PHE A 42 -9.86 -3.20 2.44
CA PHE A 42 -10.61 -4.42 2.10
C PHE A 42 -11.90 -4.53 2.91
N GLU A 43 -11.87 -4.17 4.19
CA GLU A 43 -13.07 -4.10 5.02
C GLU A 43 -14.12 -3.14 4.42
N THR A 44 -13.71 -1.92 4.04
CA THR A 44 -14.61 -0.92 3.44
C THR A 44 -15.12 -1.32 2.05
N CYS A 45 -14.37 -2.15 1.33
CA CYS A 45 -14.81 -2.78 0.08
C CYS A 45 -15.77 -3.96 0.29
N GLY A 46 -15.98 -4.42 1.52
CA GLY A 46 -16.88 -5.54 1.84
C GLY A 46 -16.22 -6.92 1.76
N VAL A 47 -14.90 -6.99 1.86
CA VAL A 47 -14.16 -8.25 1.94
C VAL A 47 -14.35 -8.86 3.34
N PRO A 48 -14.81 -10.11 3.45
CA PRO A 48 -14.86 -10.81 4.73
C PRO A 48 -13.47 -10.96 5.37
N ALA A 49 -13.40 -10.83 6.70
CA ALA A 49 -12.12 -10.88 7.43
C ALA A 49 -11.35 -12.20 7.22
N ASP A 50 -12.05 -13.33 7.07
CA ASP A 50 -11.47 -14.64 6.78
C ASP A 50 -10.85 -14.74 5.37
N LYS A 51 -11.21 -13.81 4.47
CA LYS A 51 -10.69 -13.70 3.10
C LYS A 51 -9.64 -12.60 2.93
N PHE A 52 -9.21 -11.95 4.00
CA PHE A 52 -8.21 -10.88 3.93
C PHE A 52 -6.90 -11.36 3.29
N ARG A 53 -6.32 -12.45 3.81
CA ARG A 53 -5.04 -12.98 3.32
C ARG A 53 -5.10 -13.47 1.87
N SER A 54 -6.19 -14.14 1.49
CA SER A 54 -6.37 -14.62 0.12
C SER A 54 -6.53 -13.45 -0.85
N THR A 55 -7.28 -12.41 -0.47
CA THR A 55 -7.40 -11.17 -1.24
C THR A 55 -6.04 -10.47 -1.40
N CYS A 56 -5.25 -10.35 -0.33
CA CYS A 56 -3.88 -9.80 -0.39
C CYS A 56 -3.01 -10.56 -1.40
N SER A 57 -3.04 -11.90 -1.32
CA SER A 57 -2.26 -12.76 -2.21
C SER A 57 -2.64 -12.60 -3.68
N THR A 58 -3.91 -12.31 -3.97
CA THR A 58 -4.36 -12.07 -5.35
C THR A 58 -4.00 -10.66 -5.80
N VAL A 59 -4.15 -9.64 -4.94
CA VAL A 59 -3.77 -8.24 -5.24
C VAL A 59 -2.26 -8.10 -5.50
N ASP A 60 -1.40 -8.84 -4.77
CA ASP A 60 0.06 -8.82 -5.01
C ASP A 60 0.44 -9.23 -6.45
N LYS A 61 -0.41 -10.01 -7.13
CA LYS A 61 -0.18 -10.42 -8.53
C LYS A 61 -0.33 -9.28 -9.53
N LEU A 62 -0.82 -8.10 -9.12
CA LEU A 62 -0.88 -6.91 -9.99
C LEU A 62 0.50 -6.44 -10.45
N ASP A 63 1.57 -6.92 -9.82
CA ASP A 63 2.93 -6.67 -10.29
C ASP A 63 3.27 -7.40 -11.61
N LYS A 64 2.54 -8.47 -11.94
CA LYS A 64 2.80 -9.34 -13.11
C LYS A 64 1.58 -9.60 -13.99
N SER A 65 0.37 -9.40 -13.47
CA SER A 65 -0.90 -9.68 -14.16
C SER A 65 -1.75 -8.43 -14.28
N PRO A 66 -2.50 -8.28 -15.40
CA PRO A 66 -3.45 -7.18 -15.56
C PRO A 66 -4.61 -7.29 -14.56
N TRP A 67 -5.25 -6.16 -14.29
CA TRP A 67 -6.40 -6.07 -13.37
C TRP A 67 -7.52 -7.07 -13.67
N GLU A 68 -7.84 -7.30 -14.95
CA GLU A 68 -8.93 -8.21 -15.34
C GLU A 68 -8.67 -9.66 -14.88
N GLU A 69 -7.43 -10.12 -14.93
CA GLU A 69 -7.06 -11.46 -14.44
C GLU A 69 -7.16 -11.52 -12.91
N VAL A 70 -6.62 -10.51 -12.22
CA VAL A 70 -6.65 -10.40 -10.76
C VAL A 70 -8.08 -10.33 -10.24
N ARG A 71 -8.94 -9.54 -10.90
CA ARG A 71 -10.38 -9.45 -10.62
C ARG A 71 -11.07 -10.80 -10.82
N THR A 72 -10.80 -11.47 -11.92
CA THR A 72 -11.38 -12.79 -12.23
C THR A 72 -11.00 -13.82 -11.18
N GLU A 73 -9.74 -13.82 -10.73
CA GLU A 73 -9.26 -14.71 -9.67
C GLU A 73 -9.95 -14.41 -8.33
N MET A 74 -10.07 -13.13 -7.94
CA MET A 74 -10.76 -12.73 -6.71
C MET A 74 -12.20 -13.26 -6.68
N ILE A 75 -12.91 -13.19 -7.79
CA ILE A 75 -14.30 -13.62 -7.89
C ILE A 75 -14.40 -15.15 -7.92
N ASN A 76 -13.71 -15.78 -8.86
CA ASN A 76 -13.93 -17.20 -9.17
C ASN A 76 -13.22 -18.14 -8.20
N GLU A 77 -12.05 -17.77 -7.69
CA GLU A 77 -11.27 -18.64 -6.80
C GLU A 77 -11.41 -18.26 -5.33
N LYS A 78 -11.44 -16.95 -5.03
CA LYS A 78 -11.48 -16.48 -3.64
C LYS A 78 -12.91 -16.22 -3.15
N GLY A 79 -13.89 -16.21 -4.06
CA GLY A 79 -15.29 -15.98 -3.76
C GLY A 79 -15.55 -14.57 -3.21
N ILE A 80 -14.79 -13.57 -3.68
CA ILE A 80 -15.09 -12.16 -3.44
C ILE A 80 -16.23 -11.76 -4.38
N THR A 81 -17.15 -10.93 -3.90
CA THR A 81 -18.27 -10.49 -4.75
C THR A 81 -17.75 -9.59 -5.88
N PRO A 82 -18.38 -9.59 -7.07
CA PRO A 82 -17.96 -8.72 -8.17
C PRO A 82 -17.90 -7.25 -7.76
N ASP A 83 -18.89 -6.78 -7.00
CA ASP A 83 -18.95 -5.41 -6.48
C ASP A 83 -17.79 -5.09 -5.51
N ALA A 84 -17.43 -6.01 -4.62
CA ALA A 84 -16.26 -5.82 -3.74
C ALA A 84 -14.95 -5.81 -4.55
N ALA A 85 -14.82 -6.69 -5.54
CA ALA A 85 -13.65 -6.71 -6.42
C ALA A 85 -13.53 -5.41 -7.23
N ASP A 86 -14.63 -4.88 -7.77
CA ASP A 86 -14.65 -3.61 -8.49
C ASP A 86 -14.23 -2.44 -7.61
N ARG A 87 -14.74 -2.39 -6.37
CA ARG A 87 -14.35 -1.39 -5.37
C ARG A 87 -12.87 -1.49 -4.99
N ILE A 88 -12.33 -2.70 -4.80
CA ILE A 88 -10.89 -2.90 -4.58
C ILE A 88 -10.09 -2.32 -5.74
N GLY A 89 -10.56 -2.56 -6.97
CA GLY A 89 -9.94 -2.08 -8.20
C GLY A 89 -9.80 -0.56 -8.27
N GLU A 90 -10.74 0.20 -7.70
CA GLU A 90 -10.66 1.66 -7.62
C GLU A 90 -9.43 2.12 -6.82
N TYR A 91 -9.04 1.37 -5.79
CA TYR A 91 -7.93 1.72 -4.90
C TYR A 91 -6.59 1.12 -5.31
N VAL A 92 -6.53 -0.18 -5.62
CA VAL A 92 -5.24 -0.88 -5.85
C VAL A 92 -4.52 -0.46 -7.13
N ARG A 93 -5.19 0.31 -8.00
CA ARG A 93 -4.58 0.91 -9.20
C ARG A 93 -3.96 2.29 -8.92
N LEU A 94 -4.14 2.82 -7.70
CA LEU A 94 -3.59 4.11 -7.30
C LEU A 94 -2.16 3.94 -6.76
N ASN A 95 -1.28 4.82 -7.22
CA ASN A 95 0.05 5.02 -6.67
C ASN A 95 0.43 6.50 -6.81
N GLY A 96 1.36 6.96 -5.98
CA GLY A 96 1.78 8.35 -5.94
C GLY A 96 2.66 8.67 -4.74
N GLY A 97 2.69 9.93 -4.34
CA GLY A 97 3.39 10.42 -3.17
C GLY A 97 2.46 10.83 -2.03
N THR A 98 2.86 11.86 -1.28
CA THR A 98 2.14 12.40 -0.13
C THR A 98 0.74 12.90 -0.51
N GLU A 99 0.58 13.43 -1.71
CA GLU A 99 -0.68 13.91 -2.26
C GLU A 99 -1.74 12.80 -2.36
N LEU A 100 -1.33 11.58 -2.69
CA LEU A 100 -2.24 10.44 -2.72
C LEU A 100 -2.73 10.10 -1.31
N ALA A 101 -1.85 10.14 -0.31
CA ALA A 101 -2.24 9.93 1.08
C ALA A 101 -3.26 11.00 1.54
N ASP A 102 -3.06 12.26 1.17
CA ASP A 102 -4.00 13.35 1.48
C ASP A 102 -5.36 13.20 0.79
N ILE A 103 -5.39 12.69 -0.44
CA ILE A 103 -6.63 12.38 -1.16
C ILE A 103 -7.37 11.23 -0.45
N LEU A 104 -6.67 10.15 -0.12
CA LEU A 104 -7.26 8.97 0.51
C LEU A 104 -7.73 9.23 1.94
N LEU A 105 -7.10 10.16 2.67
CA LEU A 105 -7.58 10.60 4.00
C LEU A 105 -8.94 11.32 3.93
N LYS A 106 -9.27 11.91 2.77
CA LYS A 106 -10.56 12.59 2.53
C LYS A 106 -11.59 11.68 1.86
N ASP A 107 -11.23 10.46 1.49
CA ASP A 107 -12.14 9.49 0.90
C ASP A 107 -13.23 9.11 1.92
N GLU A 108 -14.50 9.20 1.52
CA GLU A 108 -15.64 8.99 2.44
C GLU A 108 -15.76 7.57 2.99
N LYS A 109 -15.17 6.58 2.33
CA LYS A 109 -15.19 5.18 2.77
C LYS A 109 -14.01 4.93 3.69
N LEU A 110 -12.80 5.31 3.27
CA LEU A 110 -11.57 5.07 4.04
C LEU A 110 -11.49 5.91 5.32
N SER A 111 -11.96 7.16 5.29
CA SER A 111 -11.98 8.04 6.48
C SER A 111 -12.85 7.50 7.63
N LYS A 112 -13.77 6.57 7.35
CA LYS A 112 -14.60 5.90 8.36
C LYS A 112 -13.92 4.66 8.96
N SER A 113 -12.86 4.15 8.33
CA SER A 113 -12.09 3.02 8.86
C SER A 113 -10.91 3.51 9.68
N LYS A 114 -10.94 3.25 10.98
CA LYS A 114 -9.84 3.59 11.90
C LYS A 114 -8.51 2.98 11.45
N ALA A 115 -8.53 1.74 10.96
CA ALA A 115 -7.34 1.06 10.47
C ALA A 115 -6.77 1.73 9.21
N ALA A 116 -7.64 2.16 8.28
CA ALA A 116 -7.22 2.87 7.08
C ALA A 116 -6.62 4.25 7.43
N VAL A 117 -7.27 5.01 8.30
CA VAL A 117 -6.76 6.32 8.75
C VAL A 117 -5.41 6.19 9.44
N GLU A 118 -5.26 5.26 10.40
CA GLU A 118 -3.98 5.01 11.07
C GLU A 118 -2.87 4.61 10.09
N GLY A 119 -3.21 3.81 9.07
CA GLY A 119 -2.26 3.43 8.03
C GLY A 119 -1.85 4.59 7.13
N LEU A 120 -2.80 5.45 6.75
CA LEU A 120 -2.54 6.63 5.92
C LEU A 120 -1.72 7.69 6.65
N GLU A 121 -2.03 7.96 7.92
CA GLU A 121 -1.23 8.85 8.77
C GLU A 121 0.20 8.34 8.92
N GLY A 122 0.37 7.03 9.11
CA GLY A 122 1.67 6.38 9.14
C GLY A 122 2.46 6.55 7.84
N ILE A 123 1.85 6.30 6.68
CA ILE A 123 2.50 6.51 5.38
C ILE A 123 2.86 7.97 5.16
N LYS A 124 1.97 8.89 5.52
CA LYS A 124 2.23 10.32 5.38
C LYS A 124 3.47 10.74 6.19
N LEU A 125 3.56 10.29 7.44
CA LEU A 125 4.71 10.56 8.30
C LEU A 125 6.00 9.93 7.76
N LEU A 126 5.93 8.69 7.26
CA LEU A 126 7.06 8.03 6.61
C LEU A 126 7.57 8.83 5.40
N LEU A 127 6.66 9.30 4.54
CA LEU A 127 7.01 10.10 3.36
C LEU A 127 7.63 11.44 3.73
N GLU A 128 7.17 12.09 4.81
CA GLU A 128 7.77 13.31 5.34
C GLU A 128 9.21 13.06 5.83
N TYR A 129 9.46 11.99 6.56
CA TYR A 129 10.82 11.64 6.99
C TYR A 129 11.73 11.26 5.82
N CYS A 130 11.21 10.55 4.81
CA CYS A 130 11.95 10.27 3.57
C CYS A 130 12.29 11.56 2.80
N GLU A 131 11.46 12.60 2.89
CA GLU A 131 11.77 13.93 2.34
C GLU A 131 12.93 14.59 3.09
N LEU A 132 12.91 14.56 4.42
CA LEU A 132 13.99 15.10 5.25
C LEU A 132 15.32 14.34 5.05
N PHE A 133 15.27 13.04 4.78
CA PHE A 133 16.44 12.24 4.42
C PHE A 133 16.89 12.39 2.96
N GLY A 134 16.14 13.13 2.14
CA GLY A 134 16.48 13.38 0.74
C GLY A 134 16.34 12.15 -0.16
N VAL A 135 15.44 11.21 0.18
CA VAL A 135 15.22 9.96 -0.59
C VAL A 135 13.81 9.84 -1.16
N LYS A 136 12.98 10.86 -0.98
CA LYS A 136 11.57 10.89 -1.42
C LYS A 136 11.37 10.58 -2.91
N ASP A 137 12.29 10.98 -3.77
CA ASP A 137 12.23 10.72 -5.22
C ASP A 137 12.35 9.23 -5.58
N LYS A 138 12.86 8.41 -4.65
CA LYS A 138 12.95 6.96 -4.80
C LYS A 138 11.74 6.22 -4.24
N ILE A 139 10.87 6.89 -3.49
CA ILE A 139 9.76 6.24 -2.78
C ILE A 139 8.46 6.41 -3.56
N LEU A 140 7.75 5.30 -3.78
CA LEU A 140 6.42 5.30 -4.38
C LEU A 140 5.43 4.66 -3.41
N PHE A 141 4.44 5.43 -2.97
CA PHE A 141 3.31 4.87 -2.24
C PHE A 141 2.39 4.15 -3.25
N ASP A 142 2.23 2.84 -3.10
CA ASP A 142 1.54 1.99 -4.07
C ASP A 142 0.57 1.02 -3.37
N LEU A 143 -0.73 1.17 -3.63
CA LEU A 143 -1.77 0.38 -2.96
C LEU A 143 -1.85 -1.06 -3.48
N SER A 144 -1.21 -1.39 -4.60
CA SER A 144 -1.11 -2.77 -5.09
C SER A 144 -0.12 -3.63 -4.28
N LEU A 145 0.77 -3.00 -3.51
CA LEU A 145 1.79 -3.72 -2.75
C LEU A 145 1.16 -4.39 -1.51
N ALA A 146 1.01 -5.72 -1.55
CA ALA A 146 0.37 -6.51 -0.50
C ALA A 146 1.20 -7.76 -0.10
N ARG A 147 2.50 -7.57 0.18
CA ARG A 147 3.45 -8.66 0.48
C ARG A 147 3.66 -8.92 1.97
N GLY A 148 3.93 -10.18 2.30
CA GLY A 148 4.44 -10.58 3.62
C GLY A 148 3.41 -10.58 4.76
N LEU A 149 2.14 -10.90 4.46
CA LEU A 149 0.99 -10.70 5.37
C LEU A 149 0.47 -11.96 6.08
#